data_AF-A0A7R9LGZ5-F1
#
_entry.id   AF-A0A7R9LGZ5-F1
#
_cell.length_a   1.000
_cell.length_b   1.000
_cell.length_c   1.000
_cell.angle_alpha   90.00
_cell.angle_beta   90.00
_cell.angle_gamma   90.00
#
_symmetry.space_group_name_H-M   'P 1'
#
loop_
_entity.id
_entity.type
_entity.pdbx_description
1 polymer ?
#
loop_
_entity_poly.entity_id
_entity_poly.type
_entity_poly.pdbx_seq_one_letter_code
_entity_poly.pdbx_strand_id
1 'polypeptide(L)'
;ELINISVVSKLPKETEKSLFEWSDHSINSELPLACGSSVTFDLTLNAIGDFVIETNATKSNTTRTAAANRSSAAASRSQTPYSSHQNSPAHASASAAKKTQLLGSTTLANFISELQTSNKSKQISDKRITESIDLCPSKIVEAVLQFEYSGGPGLASGYCRHSSLAITIEIQPSLLITHWDVLPADLPTNCFLVLDAMNATTQEMELRYTSSKEILIEANETCRIPVPIERCPLVDDEVDGDDKRDDSSQSLLSRCRQHLINQLSLNWMLSSTGIKGTASVANVPYSDQMLNSILLSPIQWEVTLNEQNLRNGNEFCFKTGQYISVGISLYNCSAVSLKSLNLSIHYYQDYQNSHRIGKERNYRLDMKKALTGFDRVIINEIESMKSYCHECGLTFFYTGIYKLEIECNSMTATDESIKHKVLTSSDIAQNKAAKSPSAVTSLWKCSPSIVISIE
;
A
#
# COMPACT_ATOMS: atom_id res chain seq x y z
N GLU A 1 -12.49 6.09 -55.33
CA GLU A 1 -11.07 6.45 -55.11
C GLU A 1 -10.62 5.77 -53.84
N LEU A 2 -9.31 5.55 -53.68
CA LEU A 2 -8.75 4.81 -52.55
C LEU A 2 -7.56 5.59 -52.00
N ILE A 3 -7.55 5.80 -50.68
CA ILE A 3 -6.37 6.22 -49.92
C ILE A 3 -6.02 5.05 -49.00
N ASN A 4 -4.75 4.64 -49.01
CA ASN A 4 -4.18 3.68 -48.08
C ASN A 4 -3.08 4.38 -47.28
N ILE A 5 -3.14 4.24 -45.96
CA ILE A 5 -2.14 4.76 -45.02
C ILE A 5 -1.52 3.57 -44.32
N SER A 6 -0.19 3.50 -44.35
CA SER A 6 0.55 2.48 -43.61
C SER A 6 1.71 3.11 -42.84
N VAL A 7 2.12 2.46 -41.77
CA VAL A 7 3.27 2.87 -40.96
C VAL A 7 4.38 1.85 -41.18
N VAL A 8 5.60 2.34 -41.35
CA VAL A 8 6.81 1.53 -41.32
C VAL A 8 7.64 2.00 -40.14
N SER A 9 7.76 1.15 -39.12
CA SER A 9 8.59 1.41 -37.95
C SER A 9 9.43 0.18 -37.57
N LYS A 10 10.38 0.38 -36.64
CA LYS A 10 11.12 -0.73 -36.01
C LYS A 10 10.36 -1.35 -34.83
N LEU A 11 9.15 -0.88 -34.53
CA LEU A 11 8.36 -1.36 -33.40
C LEU A 11 7.66 -2.69 -33.74
N PRO A 12 7.34 -3.51 -32.72
CA PRO A 12 6.40 -4.61 -32.89
C PRO A 12 5.03 -4.09 -33.39
N LYS A 13 4.37 -4.86 -34.27
CA LYS A 13 3.10 -4.45 -34.91
C LYS A 13 1.99 -4.08 -33.93
N GLU A 14 1.95 -4.71 -32.76
CA GLU A 14 0.94 -4.41 -31.73
C GLU A 14 1.19 -3.03 -31.10
N THR A 15 2.45 -2.70 -30.78
CA THR A 15 2.85 -1.40 -30.24
C THR A 15 2.73 -0.29 -31.28
N GLU A 16 2.99 -0.60 -32.57
CA GLU A 16 2.80 0.34 -33.67
C GLU A 16 1.34 0.79 -33.77
N LYS A 17 0.40 -0.18 -33.73
CA LYS A 17 -1.05 0.09 -33.77
C LYS A 17 -1.55 0.88 -32.56
N SER A 18 -0.96 0.69 -31.38
CA SER A 18 -1.34 1.48 -30.21
C SER A 18 -0.78 2.90 -30.28
N LEU A 19 0.43 3.06 -30.85
CA LEU A 19 1.15 4.33 -30.91
C LEU A 19 0.61 5.28 -31.98
N PHE A 20 0.27 4.76 -33.16
CA PHE A 20 -0.26 5.55 -34.27
C PHE A 20 -1.71 5.18 -34.54
N GLU A 21 -2.61 6.14 -34.34
CA GLU A 21 -4.04 5.94 -34.53
C GLU A 21 -4.62 7.04 -35.41
N TRP A 22 -5.43 6.66 -36.40
CA TRP A 22 -6.18 7.58 -37.26
C TRP A 22 -7.53 6.95 -37.62
N SER A 23 -8.47 7.80 -38.05
CA SER A 23 -9.83 7.37 -38.43
C SER A 23 -9.92 7.11 -39.93
N ASP A 24 -9.98 5.84 -40.34
CA ASP A 24 -10.25 5.46 -41.73
C ASP A 24 -11.61 5.98 -42.20
N HIS A 25 -12.61 6.09 -41.31
CA HIS A 25 -13.90 6.66 -41.66
C HIS A 25 -13.79 8.14 -42.05
N SER A 26 -13.02 8.92 -41.29
CA SER A 26 -12.82 10.35 -41.58
C SER A 26 -12.19 10.53 -42.96
N ILE A 27 -11.15 9.75 -43.26
CA ILE A 27 -10.46 9.78 -44.55
C ILE A 27 -11.39 9.36 -45.70
N ASN A 28 -12.13 8.26 -45.52
CA ASN A 28 -13.02 7.74 -46.57
C ASN A 28 -14.23 8.63 -46.82
N SER A 29 -14.69 9.39 -45.82
CA SER A 29 -15.82 10.32 -45.96
C SER A 29 -15.52 11.54 -46.82
N GLU A 30 -14.24 11.89 -46.98
CA GLU A 30 -13.78 13.01 -47.83
C GLU A 30 -13.43 12.57 -49.26
N LEU A 31 -13.57 11.27 -49.56
CA LEU A 31 -13.40 10.73 -50.91
C LEU A 31 -14.76 10.67 -51.64
N PRO A 32 -14.81 11.00 -52.94
CA PRO A 32 -13.70 11.34 -53.84
C PRO A 32 -13.21 12.79 -53.73
N LEU A 33 -11.90 12.99 -53.94
CA LEU A 33 -11.24 14.28 -53.92
C LEU A 33 -11.54 15.08 -55.20
N ALA A 34 -12.13 16.26 -55.05
CA ALA A 34 -12.31 17.20 -56.15
C ALA A 34 -10.96 17.83 -56.58
N CYS A 35 -10.90 18.35 -57.81
CA CYS A 35 -9.70 19.03 -58.28
C CYS A 35 -9.41 20.26 -57.42
N GLY A 36 -8.20 20.34 -56.86
CA GLY A 36 -7.78 21.43 -55.98
C GLY A 36 -8.28 21.33 -54.53
N SER A 37 -8.97 20.25 -54.14
CA SER A 37 -9.34 20.01 -52.75
C SER A 37 -8.22 19.26 -52.00
N SER A 38 -8.29 19.31 -50.66
CA SER A 38 -7.38 18.62 -49.74
C SER A 38 -8.20 17.77 -48.77
N VAL A 39 -7.67 16.60 -48.39
CA VAL A 39 -8.20 15.82 -47.26
C VAL A 39 -7.46 16.22 -45.99
N THR A 40 -8.19 16.39 -44.88
CA THR A 40 -7.60 16.61 -43.55
C THR A 40 -8.06 15.50 -42.62
N PHE A 41 -7.13 14.92 -41.87
CA PHE A 41 -7.46 13.94 -40.85
C PHE A 41 -6.52 14.10 -39.66
N ASP A 42 -6.97 13.66 -38.49
CA ASP A 42 -6.20 13.73 -37.26
C ASP A 42 -5.39 12.45 -37.08
N LEU A 43 -4.09 12.62 -36.82
CA LEU A 43 -3.19 11.55 -36.38
C LEU A 43 -3.01 11.67 -34.87
N THR A 44 -3.47 10.66 -34.14
CA THR A 44 -3.31 10.55 -32.68
C THR A 44 -2.07 9.74 -32.35
N LEU A 45 -1.22 10.27 -31.47
CA LEU A 45 0.02 9.64 -31.02
C LEU A 45 -0.10 9.25 -29.54
N ASN A 46 -0.06 7.95 -29.23
CA ASN A 46 -0.14 7.45 -27.85
C ASN A 46 1.18 6.82 -27.40
N ALA A 47 1.88 7.45 -26.47
CA ALA A 47 3.12 6.89 -25.94
C ALA A 47 2.88 5.95 -24.75
N ILE A 48 3.63 4.84 -24.71
CA ILE A 48 3.70 3.94 -23.56
C ILE A 48 5.13 3.99 -23.03
N GLY A 49 5.27 4.28 -21.74
CA GLY A 49 6.56 4.35 -21.05
C GLY A 49 6.49 3.64 -19.71
N ASP A 50 7.66 3.23 -19.21
CA ASP A 50 7.79 2.73 -17.85
C ASP A 50 7.56 3.87 -16.87
N PHE A 51 6.90 3.57 -15.76
CA PHE A 51 6.54 4.58 -14.77
C PHE A 51 6.92 4.17 -13.34
N VAL A 52 7.47 2.97 -13.13
CA VAL A 52 7.93 2.50 -11.81
C VAL A 52 9.45 2.51 -11.79
N ILE A 53 10.04 3.16 -10.80
CA ILE A 53 11.48 3.15 -10.59
C ILE A 53 11.82 2.09 -9.55
N GLU A 54 12.44 0.99 -9.96
CA GLU A 54 13.03 0.05 -9.03
C GLU A 54 14.30 0.67 -8.41
N THR A 55 14.19 1.11 -7.16
CA THR A 55 15.38 1.44 -6.38
C THR A 55 16.15 0.14 -6.14
N ASN A 56 17.23 -0.08 -6.88
CA ASN A 56 18.14 -1.22 -6.70
C ASN A 56 18.80 -1.18 -5.31
N ALA A 57 18.08 -1.60 -4.28
CA ALA A 57 18.61 -1.80 -2.93
C ALA A 57 19.36 -3.13 -2.84
N THR A 58 20.45 -3.30 -3.59
CA THR A 58 21.62 -4.16 -3.24
C THR A 58 22.62 -4.23 -4.39
N LYS A 59 23.52 -3.24 -4.47
CA LYS A 59 24.89 -3.49 -4.93
C LYS A 59 25.86 -2.96 -3.88
N SER A 60 26.11 -3.77 -2.87
CA SER A 60 27.23 -3.57 -1.96
C SER A 60 28.52 -3.76 -2.75
N ASN A 61 29.11 -2.65 -3.20
CA ASN A 61 30.42 -2.67 -3.80
C ASN A 61 31.44 -3.13 -2.75
N THR A 62 31.89 -4.37 -2.97
CA THR A 62 33.07 -4.94 -2.35
C THR A 62 34.28 -4.27 -2.99
N THR A 63 34.95 -3.39 -2.26
CA THR A 63 36.36 -3.07 -2.52
C THR A 63 37.03 -2.71 -1.20
N ARG A 64 37.65 -3.72 -0.58
CA ARG A 64 38.66 -3.56 0.47
C ARG A 64 39.99 -3.18 -0.21
N THR A 65 40.58 -2.07 0.21
CA THR A 65 42.04 -1.79 0.29
C THR A 65 42.17 -0.47 1.05
N ALA A 66 42.44 -0.49 2.36
CA ALA A 66 43.76 -0.48 2.99
C ALA A 66 44.50 0.88 2.91
N ALA A 67 44.34 1.70 3.97
CA ALA A 67 45.34 2.63 4.52
C ALA A 67 44.79 3.14 5.88
N ALA A 68 45.15 2.52 7.00
CA ALA A 68 46.29 2.86 7.86
C ALA A 68 46.12 4.18 8.66
N ASN A 69 45.89 4.01 9.96
CA ASN A 69 46.37 4.78 11.11
C ASN A 69 46.31 6.32 11.07
N ARG A 70 45.56 6.89 12.03
CA ARG A 70 46.14 7.69 13.12
C ARG A 70 45.12 7.93 14.24
N SER A 71 45.49 7.49 15.42
CA SER A 71 44.95 7.87 16.72
C SER A 71 45.29 9.33 17.04
N SER A 72 44.36 10.06 17.66
CA SER A 72 44.69 10.92 18.80
C SER A 72 43.41 11.33 19.55
N ALA A 73 43.45 11.10 20.85
CA ALA A 73 42.54 11.67 21.83
C ALA A 73 42.91 13.13 22.08
N ALA A 74 41.92 13.99 22.30
CA ALA A 74 42.08 15.19 23.12
C ALA A 74 40.73 15.65 23.65
N ALA A 75 40.70 15.89 24.96
CA ALA A 75 39.60 16.42 25.73
C ALA A 75 39.63 17.95 25.78
N SER A 76 38.46 18.60 25.83
CA SER A 76 38.21 19.94 26.39
C SER A 76 36.70 20.19 26.33
N ARG A 77 35.91 20.07 27.40
CA ARG A 77 35.72 20.99 28.54
C ARG A 77 35.29 22.41 28.13
N SER A 78 34.01 22.70 28.42
CA SER A 78 33.38 23.98 28.78
C SER A 78 33.52 25.19 27.85
N GLN A 79 32.39 25.79 27.46
CA GLN A 79 31.90 27.05 28.04
C GLN A 79 30.56 27.47 27.41
N THR A 80 29.65 27.94 28.27
CA THR A 80 28.45 28.72 27.99
C THR A 80 28.81 30.09 27.41
N PRO A 81 27.85 30.81 26.82
CA PRO A 81 27.37 31.98 27.54
C PRO A 81 25.86 32.23 27.48
N TYR A 82 25.39 32.83 28.57
CA TYR A 82 24.08 33.46 28.79
C TYR A 82 23.92 34.79 28.03
N SER A 83 22.69 35.11 27.63
CA SER A 83 21.96 36.38 27.86
C SER A 83 20.71 36.41 26.95
N SER A 84 19.49 36.22 27.46
CA SER A 84 18.61 37.15 28.18
C SER A 84 18.19 38.39 27.36
N HIS A 85 16.98 38.38 26.80
CA HIS A 85 16.10 39.55 26.81
C HIS A 85 14.64 39.13 26.86
N GLN A 86 14.02 39.48 27.99
CA GLN A 86 12.57 39.53 28.20
C GLN A 86 11.99 40.70 27.39
N ASN A 87 10.74 40.55 26.92
CA ASN A 87 9.69 41.55 27.09
C ASN A 87 8.33 40.97 26.67
N SER A 88 7.38 41.01 27.61
CA SER A 88 5.93 41.05 27.37
C SER A 88 5.42 42.31 28.08
N PRO A 89 4.29 42.88 27.64
CA PRO A 89 3.06 42.62 28.39
C PRO A 89 1.77 42.54 27.53
N ALA A 90 0.68 42.16 28.20
CA ALA A 90 -0.61 41.71 27.70
C ALA A 90 -1.73 42.78 27.70
N HIS A 91 -2.94 42.32 27.29
CA HIS A 91 -4.32 42.88 27.42
C HIS A 91 -4.82 43.73 26.21
N ALA A 92 -6.07 43.65 25.70
CA ALA A 92 -7.33 42.93 25.95
C ALA A 92 -8.17 42.99 24.63
N SER A 93 -8.95 41.97 24.23
CA SER A 93 -10.40 41.74 24.44
C SER A 93 -11.24 41.73 23.14
N ALA A 94 -12.03 40.66 23.00
CA ALA A 94 -13.34 40.51 22.32
C ALA A 94 -13.48 40.57 20.78
N SER A 95 -13.81 39.44 20.16
CA SER A 95 -15.20 39.15 19.74
C SER A 95 -15.34 37.70 19.22
N ALA A 96 -16.54 37.15 19.40
CA ALA A 96 -16.89 35.76 19.15
C ALA A 96 -17.31 35.51 17.69
N ALA A 97 -16.86 34.38 17.13
CA ALA A 97 -17.58 33.70 16.04
C ALA A 97 -17.48 32.19 16.27
N LYS A 98 -18.60 31.59 16.65
CA LYS A 98 -18.80 30.15 16.79
C LYS A 98 -18.61 29.49 15.42
N LYS A 99 -17.69 28.54 15.31
CA LYS A 99 -17.79 27.45 14.33
C LYS A 99 -17.41 26.15 15.02
N THR A 100 -18.42 25.31 15.20
CA THR A 100 -18.37 23.93 15.62
C THR A 100 -17.41 23.14 14.74
N GLN A 101 -16.37 22.53 15.33
CA GLN A 101 -15.69 21.39 14.75
C GLN A 101 -15.57 20.29 15.82
N LEU A 102 -16.29 19.20 15.57
CA LEU A 102 -16.16 17.93 16.26
C LEU A 102 -14.73 17.38 16.05
N LEU A 103 -14.06 17.05 17.14
CA LEU A 103 -12.96 16.07 17.19
C LEU A 103 -13.58 14.64 17.24
N GLY A 104 -12.91 13.56 16.86
CA GLY A 104 -11.50 13.43 16.50
C GLY A 104 -11.10 12.00 16.14
N SER A 105 -9.98 11.92 15.43
CA SER A 105 -9.08 10.77 15.40
C SER A 105 -7.69 11.37 15.54
N THR A 106 -7.06 11.17 16.71
CA THR A 106 -5.73 11.73 17.03
C THR A 106 -4.63 11.12 16.17
N THR A 107 -4.87 9.94 15.57
CA THR A 107 -3.98 9.29 14.60
C THR A 107 -3.98 10.00 13.24
N LEU A 108 -5.15 10.43 12.75
CA LEU A 108 -5.25 11.13 11.47
C LEU A 108 -4.71 12.57 11.55
N ALA A 109 -4.91 13.25 12.69
CA ALA A 109 -4.34 14.59 12.92
C ALA A 109 -2.81 14.57 13.01
N ASN A 110 -2.22 13.55 13.65
CA ASN A 110 -0.77 13.39 13.70
C ASN A 110 -0.19 13.04 12.33
N PHE A 111 -0.87 12.19 11.54
CA PHE A 111 -0.45 11.84 10.18
C PHE A 111 -0.50 13.04 9.20
N ILE A 112 -1.57 13.85 9.25
CA ILE A 112 -1.65 15.09 8.44
C ILE A 112 -0.57 16.08 8.86
N SER A 113 -0.26 16.18 10.15
CA SER A 113 0.82 17.04 10.64
C SER A 113 2.20 16.53 10.19
N GLU A 114 2.41 15.20 10.14
CA GLU A 114 3.65 14.59 9.66
C GLU A 114 3.85 14.77 8.14
N LEU A 115 2.77 14.65 7.34
CA LEU A 115 2.76 14.94 5.90
C LEU A 115 3.11 16.41 5.56
N GLN A 116 2.83 17.35 6.46
CA GLN A 116 3.13 18.78 6.25
C GLN A 116 4.53 19.19 6.72
N THR A 117 5.23 18.35 7.49
CA THR A 117 6.55 18.68 8.08
C THR A 117 7.75 18.30 7.19
N SER A 118 7.54 17.60 6.08
CA SER A 118 8.62 17.19 5.16
C SER A 118 9.12 18.29 4.21
N ASN A 119 8.49 19.47 4.15
CA ASN A 119 8.82 20.53 3.17
C ASN A 119 10.03 21.43 3.53
N LYS A 120 11.01 20.94 4.30
CA LYS A 120 12.24 21.69 4.61
C LYS A 120 13.52 20.85 4.45
N SER A 121 13.81 20.40 3.24
CA SER A 121 15.13 19.82 2.90
C SER A 121 15.57 20.06 1.44
N LYS A 122 15.57 21.32 1.00
CA LYS A 122 15.95 21.80 -0.36
C LYS A 122 17.40 21.52 -0.83
N GLN A 123 18.17 20.61 -0.21
CA GLN A 123 19.58 20.37 -0.57
C GLN A 123 19.96 18.90 -0.76
N ILE A 124 19.09 17.94 -0.39
CA ILE A 124 19.36 16.49 -0.52
C ILE A 124 18.51 15.86 -1.65
N SER A 125 17.44 16.52 -2.08
CA SER A 125 16.51 16.06 -3.13
C SER A 125 17.15 16.04 -4.52
N ASP A 126 17.92 17.06 -4.89
CA ASP A 126 18.41 17.23 -6.28
C ASP A 126 19.29 16.06 -6.76
N LYS A 127 20.07 15.44 -5.86
CA LYS A 127 20.92 14.29 -6.23
C LYS A 127 20.13 13.01 -6.46
N ARG A 128 19.08 12.74 -5.67
CA ARG A 128 18.21 11.56 -5.90
C ARG A 128 17.28 11.76 -7.09
N ILE A 129 16.82 13.00 -7.33
CA ILE A 129 15.96 13.33 -8.48
C ILE A 129 16.71 13.08 -9.79
N THR A 130 17.96 13.54 -9.90
CA THR A 130 18.80 13.31 -11.08
C THR A 130 19.04 11.81 -11.32
N GLU A 131 19.35 11.05 -10.25
CA GLU A 131 19.50 9.59 -10.33
C GLU A 131 18.20 8.86 -10.72
N SER A 132 17.03 9.40 -10.37
CA SER A 132 15.73 8.80 -10.65
C SER A 132 15.23 9.01 -12.08
N ILE A 133 15.55 10.16 -12.70
CA ILE A 133 15.24 10.43 -14.11
C ILE A 133 16.14 9.60 -15.02
N ASP A 134 17.40 9.37 -14.63
CA ASP A 134 18.33 8.48 -15.35
C ASP A 134 17.89 7.01 -15.36
N LEU A 135 16.98 6.60 -14.47
CA LEU A 135 16.47 5.22 -14.40
C LEU A 135 15.37 4.93 -15.45
N CYS A 136 14.76 5.96 -16.05
CA CYS A 136 13.79 5.81 -17.13
C CYS A 136 14.19 6.69 -18.34
N PRO A 137 15.12 6.23 -19.19
CA PRO A 137 15.64 7.03 -20.29
C PRO A 137 14.56 7.32 -21.34
N SER A 138 14.64 8.50 -21.95
CA SER A 138 13.78 8.89 -23.06
C SER A 138 13.90 7.88 -24.21
N LYS A 139 12.76 7.41 -24.72
CA LYS A 139 12.73 6.46 -25.83
C LYS A 139 12.47 7.20 -27.13
N ILE A 140 13.35 7.03 -28.11
CA ILE A 140 13.17 7.59 -29.46
C ILE A 140 12.53 6.53 -30.35
N VAL A 141 11.44 6.91 -31.02
CA VAL A 141 10.76 6.10 -32.03
C VAL A 141 10.87 6.82 -33.37
N GLU A 142 11.40 6.12 -34.37
CA GLU A 142 11.43 6.58 -35.75
C GLU A 142 10.41 5.77 -36.56
N ALA A 143 9.54 6.47 -37.28
CA ALA A 143 8.52 5.86 -38.12
C ALA A 143 8.36 6.64 -39.43
N VAL A 144 7.92 5.96 -40.48
CA VAL A 144 7.56 6.57 -41.76
C VAL A 144 6.11 6.25 -42.05
N LEU A 145 5.26 7.28 -42.11
CA LEU A 145 3.92 7.15 -42.67
C LEU A 145 4.00 7.14 -44.19
N GLN A 146 3.41 6.13 -44.80
CA GLN A 146 3.31 5.98 -46.24
C GLN A 146 1.87 6.17 -46.67
N PHE A 147 1.69 7.03 -47.66
CA PHE A 147 0.39 7.37 -48.25
C PHE A 147 0.37 6.86 -49.68
N GLU A 148 -0.63 6.06 -50.01
CA GLU A 148 -0.90 5.64 -51.38
C GLU A 148 -2.29 6.13 -51.77
N TYR A 149 -2.37 6.89 -52.86
CA TYR A 149 -3.63 7.43 -53.38
C TYR A 149 -3.85 7.00 -54.83
N SER A 150 -5.06 6.50 -55.10
CA SER A 150 -5.50 6.10 -56.44
C SER A 150 -6.92 6.62 -56.69
N GLY A 151 -7.06 7.50 -57.69
CA GLY A 151 -8.35 8.12 -58.03
C GLY A 151 -8.60 8.20 -59.54
N GLY A 152 -9.87 8.43 -59.91
CA GLY A 152 -10.33 8.64 -61.28
C GLY A 152 -9.74 7.70 -62.35
N PRO A 153 -9.35 8.22 -63.53
CA PRO A 153 -8.73 7.44 -64.61
C PRO A 153 -7.42 6.75 -64.23
N GLY A 154 -6.71 7.28 -63.22
CA GLY A 154 -5.47 6.69 -62.69
C GLY A 154 -5.74 5.34 -62.03
N LEU A 155 -6.77 5.28 -61.18
CA LEU A 155 -7.23 4.03 -60.56
C LEU A 155 -7.67 3.01 -61.63
N ALA A 156 -8.44 3.44 -62.63
CA ALA A 156 -8.88 2.56 -63.73
C ALA A 156 -7.72 2.02 -64.58
N SER A 157 -6.59 2.75 -64.63
CA SER A 157 -5.38 2.37 -65.36
C SER A 157 -4.32 1.70 -64.49
N GLY A 158 -4.61 1.46 -63.20
CA GLY A 158 -3.67 0.83 -62.26
C GLY A 158 -2.55 1.73 -61.75
N TYR A 159 -2.66 3.04 -61.86
CA TYR A 159 -1.68 4.00 -61.32
C TYR A 159 -2.06 4.49 -59.93
N CYS A 160 -1.05 4.62 -59.06
CA CYS A 160 -1.13 5.17 -57.72
C CYS A 160 -0.08 6.28 -57.53
N ARG A 161 -0.36 7.23 -56.63
CA ARG A 161 0.60 8.23 -56.16
C ARG A 161 1.07 7.85 -54.77
N HIS A 162 2.38 7.86 -54.56
CA HIS A 162 2.98 7.55 -53.27
C HIS A 162 3.58 8.82 -52.65
N SER A 163 3.37 8.99 -51.35
CA SER A 163 4.00 10.02 -50.54
C SER A 163 4.46 9.41 -49.23
N SER A 164 5.47 10.00 -48.59
CA SER A 164 5.97 9.51 -47.31
C SER A 164 6.33 10.65 -46.37
N LEU A 165 6.02 10.49 -45.10
CA LEU A 165 6.32 11.42 -44.02
C LEU A 165 7.13 10.70 -42.96
N ALA A 166 8.38 11.13 -42.76
CA ALA A 166 9.21 10.64 -41.66
C ALA A 166 8.86 11.38 -40.37
N ILE A 167 8.63 10.63 -39.29
CA ILE A 167 8.33 11.14 -37.95
C ILE A 167 9.35 10.57 -36.96
N THR A 168 9.91 11.45 -36.15
CA THR A 168 10.74 11.10 -34.99
C THR A 168 10.01 11.54 -33.73
N ILE A 169 9.71 10.59 -32.85
CA ILE A 169 8.99 10.81 -31.59
C ILE A 169 9.95 10.56 -30.44
N GLU A 170 10.10 11.53 -29.55
CA GLU A 170 10.81 11.36 -28.28
C GLU A 170 9.79 11.18 -27.16
N ILE A 171 9.82 10.02 -26.51
CA ILE A 171 8.94 9.67 -25.40
C ILE A 171 9.70 9.95 -24.10
N GLN A 172 9.19 10.86 -23.28
CA GLN A 172 9.76 11.24 -21.99
C GLN A 172 8.85 10.79 -20.83
N PRO A 173 9.42 10.39 -19.68
CA PRO A 173 8.62 10.03 -18.50
C PRO A 173 7.86 11.26 -17.99
N SER A 174 6.61 11.04 -17.55
CA SER A 174 5.76 12.13 -17.02
C SER A 174 5.48 11.94 -15.54
N LEU A 175 4.83 10.83 -15.17
CA LEU A 175 4.55 10.45 -13.78
C LEU A 175 5.40 9.24 -13.44
N LEU A 176 6.14 9.28 -12.33
CA LEU A 176 6.97 8.18 -11.85
C LEU A 176 6.60 7.78 -10.43
N ILE A 177 6.40 6.49 -10.18
CA ILE A 177 6.22 5.93 -8.83
C ILE A 177 7.58 5.46 -8.33
N THR A 178 8.03 6.06 -7.22
CA THR A 178 9.37 5.84 -6.67
C THR A 178 9.37 4.95 -5.42
N HIS A 179 8.24 4.93 -4.71
CA HIS A 179 8.05 4.12 -3.51
C HIS A 179 6.58 3.72 -3.35
N TRP A 180 6.34 2.57 -2.72
CA TRP A 180 5.00 2.07 -2.43
C TRP A 180 4.98 1.33 -1.09
N ASP A 181 3.90 1.49 -0.33
CA ASP A 181 3.68 0.81 0.96
C ASP A 181 2.19 0.56 1.19
N VAL A 182 1.83 -0.35 2.10
CA VAL A 182 0.43 -0.65 2.47
C VAL A 182 0.23 -0.33 3.93
N LEU A 183 -0.69 0.59 4.22
CA LEU A 183 -1.06 0.95 5.59
C LEU A 183 -2.45 0.42 5.94
N PRO A 184 -2.68 -0.01 7.19
CA PRO A 184 -4.01 -0.36 7.65
C PRO A 184 -4.94 0.86 7.67
N ALA A 185 -6.22 0.66 7.38
CA ALA A 185 -7.27 1.65 7.56
C ALA A 185 -8.03 1.41 8.88
N ASP A 186 -8.89 2.36 9.26
CA ASP A 186 -9.76 2.23 10.43
C ASP A 186 -10.80 1.11 10.27
N LEU A 187 -11.21 0.83 9.03
CA LEU A 187 -12.12 -0.26 8.69
C LEU A 187 -11.31 -1.50 8.30
N PRO A 188 -11.63 -2.69 8.83
CA PRO A 188 -10.89 -3.92 8.55
C PRO A 188 -11.04 -4.40 7.10
N THR A 189 -12.08 -3.95 6.39
CA THR A 189 -12.32 -4.23 4.98
C THR A 189 -11.45 -3.37 4.06
N ASN A 190 -10.79 -2.34 4.58
CA ASN A 190 -10.05 -1.37 3.78
C ASN A 190 -8.57 -1.33 4.19
N CYS A 191 -7.73 -0.81 3.29
CA CYS A 191 -6.38 -0.37 3.58
C CYS A 191 -6.02 0.81 2.68
N PHE A 192 -4.85 1.39 2.90
CA PHE A 192 -4.31 2.45 2.05
C PHE A 192 -3.09 1.92 1.30
N LEU A 193 -3.14 1.93 -0.03
CA LEU A 193 -1.94 1.83 -0.84
C LEU A 193 -1.31 3.22 -0.92
N VAL A 194 -0.15 3.37 -0.32
CA VAL A 194 0.57 4.63 -0.27
C VAL A 194 1.62 4.64 -1.37
N LEU A 195 1.56 5.62 -2.27
CA LEU A 195 2.47 5.76 -3.40
C LEU A 195 3.23 7.08 -3.33
N ASP A 196 4.53 7.05 -3.56
CA ASP A 196 5.36 8.24 -3.75
C ASP A 196 5.40 8.57 -5.24
N ALA A 197 4.55 9.50 -5.65
CA ALA A 197 4.33 9.93 -7.03
C ALA A 197 5.17 11.16 -7.34
N MET A 198 6.13 11.03 -8.26
CA MET A 198 7.00 12.09 -8.74
C MET A 198 6.53 12.61 -10.10
N ASN A 199 6.42 13.92 -10.22
CA ASN A 199 6.23 14.61 -11.49
C ASN A 199 7.58 14.81 -12.17
N ALA A 200 7.89 14.02 -13.19
CA ALA A 200 9.14 14.09 -13.95
C ALA A 200 9.12 15.18 -15.06
N THR A 201 8.05 15.97 -15.12
CA THR A 201 7.90 17.04 -16.11
C THR A 201 8.36 18.39 -15.57
N THR A 202 8.53 19.35 -16.47
CA THR A 202 8.89 20.74 -16.16
C THR A 202 7.68 21.62 -15.85
N GLN A 203 6.47 21.06 -15.88
CA GLN A 203 5.20 21.77 -15.69
C GLN A 203 4.49 21.21 -14.46
N GLU A 204 3.55 21.97 -13.90
CA GLU A 204 2.68 21.45 -12.84
C GLU A 204 1.77 20.35 -13.38
N MET A 205 1.58 19.32 -12.56
CA MET A 205 0.78 18.14 -12.88
C MET A 205 -0.39 18.02 -11.90
N GLU A 206 -1.60 17.92 -12.44
CA GLU A 206 -2.78 17.49 -11.70
C GLU A 206 -2.84 15.96 -11.72
N LEU A 207 -2.77 15.32 -10.54
CA LEU A 207 -2.86 13.88 -10.38
C LEU A 207 -4.16 13.51 -9.67
N ARG A 208 -5.05 12.83 -10.39
CA ARG A 208 -6.29 12.25 -9.88
C ARG A 208 -6.09 10.76 -9.60
N TYR A 209 -6.25 10.37 -8.34
CA TYR A 209 -6.02 8.99 -7.88
C TYR A 209 -7.25 8.32 -7.26
N THR A 210 -8.34 9.08 -7.04
CA THR A 210 -9.68 8.52 -6.83
C THR A 210 -10.70 9.37 -7.60
N SER A 211 -11.97 8.93 -7.64
CA SER A 211 -13.06 9.71 -8.25
C SER A 211 -13.31 11.07 -7.57
N SER A 212 -12.85 11.25 -6.34
CA SER A 212 -13.11 12.43 -5.51
C SER A 212 -11.85 13.12 -5.00
N LYS A 213 -10.66 12.60 -5.31
CA LYS A 213 -9.38 13.14 -4.83
C LYS A 213 -8.42 13.39 -5.99
N GLU A 214 -7.91 14.60 -6.00
CA GLU A 214 -6.86 15.09 -6.88
C GLU A 214 -5.86 15.91 -6.07
N ILE A 215 -4.61 15.93 -6.53
CA ILE A 215 -3.55 16.77 -5.98
C ILE A 215 -2.79 17.44 -7.11
N LEU A 216 -2.22 18.60 -6.83
CA LEU A 216 -1.28 19.27 -7.71
C LEU A 216 0.15 18.92 -7.27
N ILE A 217 1.00 18.53 -8.22
CA ILE A 217 2.41 18.21 -7.99
C ILE A 217 3.25 19.18 -8.82
N GLU A 218 4.10 19.97 -8.17
CA GLU A 218 5.02 20.89 -8.84
C GLU A 218 6.04 20.11 -9.69
N ALA A 219 6.67 20.82 -10.64
CA ALA A 219 7.68 20.25 -11.52
C ALA A 219 8.85 19.63 -10.73
N ASN A 220 9.22 18.39 -11.04
CA ASN A 220 10.28 17.62 -10.36
C ASN A 220 10.05 17.40 -8.86
N GLU A 221 8.82 17.56 -8.36
CA GLU A 221 8.48 17.24 -6.98
C GLU A 221 7.86 15.85 -6.84
N THR A 222 7.97 15.30 -5.62
CA THR A 222 7.36 14.02 -5.24
C THR A 222 6.31 14.26 -4.16
N CYS A 223 5.12 13.73 -4.37
CA CYS A 223 4.05 13.73 -3.39
C CYS A 223 3.70 12.32 -2.95
N ARG A 224 3.53 12.13 -1.64
CA ARG A 224 3.09 10.86 -1.05
C ARG A 224 1.57 10.82 -0.99
N ILE A 225 0.94 9.94 -1.77
CA ILE A 225 -0.52 9.81 -1.86
C ILE A 225 -1.03 8.53 -1.20
N PRO A 226 -1.93 8.61 -0.20
CA PRO A 226 -2.62 7.45 0.33
C PRO A 226 -3.89 7.18 -0.50
N VAL A 227 -3.86 6.10 -1.28
CA VAL A 227 -5.00 5.65 -2.10
C VAL A 227 -5.81 4.62 -1.30
N PRO A 228 -7.06 4.94 -0.93
CA PRO A 228 -7.92 3.97 -0.24
C PRO A 228 -8.26 2.82 -1.19
N ILE A 229 -8.06 1.60 -0.72
CA ILE A 229 -8.39 0.37 -1.45
C ILE A 229 -9.24 -0.54 -0.56
N GLU A 230 -10.14 -1.27 -1.19
CA GLU A 230 -10.86 -2.36 -0.54
C GLU A 230 -9.97 -3.60 -0.57
N ARG A 231 -9.92 -4.30 0.55
CA ARG A 231 -9.12 -5.52 0.65
C ARG A 231 -9.65 -6.59 -0.27
N CYS A 232 -8.74 -7.33 -0.89
CA CYS A 232 -9.09 -8.39 -1.82
C CYS A 232 -9.79 -9.53 -1.07
N PRO A 233 -11.01 -9.93 -1.49
CA PRO A 233 -11.71 -11.07 -0.92
C PRO A 233 -10.91 -12.37 -1.03
N LEU A 234 -11.13 -13.27 -0.06
CA LEU A 234 -10.51 -14.59 -0.03
C LEU A 234 -11.28 -15.64 -0.84
N VAL A 235 -12.54 -15.37 -1.17
CA VAL A 235 -13.44 -16.28 -1.91
C VAL A 235 -13.70 -15.72 -3.30
N ASP A 236 -13.89 -16.60 -4.28
CA ASP A 236 -14.49 -16.22 -5.57
C ASP A 236 -16.01 -16.29 -5.44
N ASP A 237 -16.71 -15.18 -5.68
CA ASP A 237 -18.17 -15.20 -5.80
C ASP A 237 -18.63 -15.87 -7.12
N GLU A 238 -17.71 -16.28 -8.01
CA GLU A 238 -18.04 -16.66 -9.41
C GLU A 238 -17.51 -18.02 -9.91
N VAL A 239 -17.21 -19.01 -9.07
CA VAL A 239 -16.83 -20.36 -9.59
C VAL A 239 -17.75 -21.47 -9.11
N ASP A 240 -18.89 -21.57 -9.79
CA ASP A 240 -19.68 -22.80 -9.90
C ASP A 240 -18.99 -23.68 -10.96
N GLY A 241 -18.00 -24.48 -10.54
CA GLY A 241 -17.18 -25.27 -11.47
C GLY A 241 -16.29 -26.29 -10.75
N ASP A 242 -16.64 -27.56 -10.94
CA ASP A 242 -16.02 -28.78 -10.40
C ASP A 242 -14.64 -29.09 -11.00
N ASP A 243 -13.71 -28.13 -11.01
CA ASP A 243 -12.35 -28.36 -11.49
C ASP A 243 -11.30 -28.11 -10.40
N LYS A 244 -10.33 -29.02 -10.35
CA LYS A 244 -9.35 -29.20 -9.29
C LYS A 244 -8.71 -27.88 -8.88
N ARG A 245 -9.12 -27.36 -7.72
CA ARG A 245 -8.51 -26.22 -7.04
C ARG A 245 -7.06 -26.54 -6.73
N ASP A 246 -6.17 -26.11 -7.61
CA ASP A 246 -4.76 -25.95 -7.29
C ASP A 246 -4.66 -24.71 -6.39
N ASP A 247 -4.95 -24.93 -5.09
CA ASP A 247 -4.95 -23.97 -3.99
C ASP A 247 -3.51 -23.56 -3.65
N SER A 248 -2.80 -23.04 -4.65
CA SER A 248 -1.47 -22.50 -4.49
C SER A 248 -1.60 -21.06 -4.02
N SER A 249 -0.87 -20.66 -2.97
CA SER A 249 -0.83 -19.26 -2.52
C SER A 249 -0.45 -18.27 -3.65
N GLN A 250 0.13 -18.76 -4.75
CA GLN A 250 0.45 -17.99 -5.95
C GLN A 250 -0.79 -17.58 -6.77
N SER A 251 -1.85 -18.39 -6.82
CA SER A 251 -3.10 -18.04 -7.52
C SER A 251 -3.83 -16.91 -6.79
N LEU A 252 -3.89 -16.99 -5.45
CA LEU A 252 -4.45 -15.96 -4.57
C LEU A 252 -3.72 -14.61 -4.72
N LEU A 253 -2.38 -14.63 -4.71
CA LEU A 253 -1.58 -13.41 -4.89
C LEU A 253 -1.74 -12.81 -6.28
N SER A 254 -1.91 -13.64 -7.31
CA SER A 254 -2.18 -13.17 -8.67
C SER A 254 -3.56 -12.51 -8.77
N ARG A 255 -4.58 -13.08 -8.10
CA ARG A 255 -5.91 -12.46 -7.97
C ARG A 255 -5.85 -11.14 -7.21
N CYS A 256 -5.06 -11.08 -6.13
CA CYS A 256 -4.84 -9.84 -5.38
C CYS A 256 -4.22 -8.74 -6.25
N ARG A 257 -3.24 -9.08 -7.11
CA ARG A 257 -2.68 -8.13 -8.08
C ARG A 257 -3.73 -7.64 -9.07
N GLN A 258 -4.55 -8.54 -9.62
CA GLN A 258 -5.61 -8.15 -10.55
C GLN A 258 -6.67 -7.25 -9.87
N HIS A 259 -7.04 -7.56 -8.63
CA HIS A 259 -7.94 -6.74 -7.83
C HIS A 259 -7.40 -5.31 -7.67
N LEU A 260 -6.10 -5.15 -7.38
CA LEU A 260 -5.47 -3.83 -7.30
C LEU A 260 -5.53 -3.06 -8.61
N ILE A 261 -5.25 -3.71 -9.74
CA ILE A 261 -5.32 -3.08 -11.06
C ILE A 261 -6.72 -2.56 -11.35
N ASN A 262 -7.76 -3.32 -10.97
CA ASN A 262 -9.15 -2.94 -11.21
C ASN A 262 -9.62 -1.79 -10.31
N GLN A 263 -9.06 -1.66 -9.10
CA GLN A 263 -9.44 -0.60 -8.17
C GLN A 263 -8.68 0.71 -8.38
N LEU A 264 -7.51 0.67 -9.03
CA LEU A 264 -6.58 1.79 -9.08
C LEU A 264 -6.46 2.33 -10.51
N SER A 265 -6.87 3.58 -10.68
CA SER A 265 -6.65 4.34 -11.92
C SER A 265 -6.04 5.69 -11.56
N LEU A 266 -4.74 5.84 -11.83
CA LEU A 266 -4.03 7.08 -11.64
C LEU A 266 -4.07 7.85 -12.95
N ASN A 267 -4.77 8.98 -12.99
CA ASN A 267 -4.89 9.81 -14.17
C ASN A 267 -4.20 11.14 -13.91
N TRP A 268 -3.29 11.54 -14.80
CA TRP A 268 -2.57 12.78 -14.69
C TRP A 268 -2.85 13.70 -15.88
N MET A 269 -2.75 15.00 -15.65
CA MET A 269 -2.89 16.03 -16.68
C MET A 269 -1.91 17.18 -16.42
N LEU A 270 -1.27 17.67 -17.47
CA LEU A 270 -0.47 18.89 -17.45
C LEU A 270 -1.35 20.07 -17.81
N SER A 271 -1.65 20.94 -16.84
CA SER A 271 -2.65 22.01 -16.99
C SER A 271 -2.32 23.00 -18.11
N SER A 272 -1.04 23.23 -18.39
CA SER A 272 -0.58 24.18 -19.41
C SER A 272 -0.64 23.67 -20.85
N THR A 273 -0.55 22.35 -21.07
CA THR A 273 -0.52 21.75 -22.42
C THR A 273 -1.75 20.92 -22.74
N GLY A 274 -2.54 20.54 -21.73
CA GLY A 274 -3.67 19.63 -21.87
C GLY A 274 -3.27 18.18 -22.14
N ILE A 275 -1.96 17.87 -22.09
CA ILE A 275 -1.45 16.51 -22.20
C ILE A 275 -1.90 15.73 -20.95
N LYS A 276 -2.39 14.52 -21.18
CA LYS A 276 -2.91 13.65 -20.13
C LYS A 276 -2.41 12.23 -20.31
N GLY A 277 -2.41 11.47 -19.24
CA GLY A 277 -2.07 10.06 -19.27
C GLY A 277 -2.65 9.29 -18.09
N THR A 278 -2.52 7.97 -18.16
CA THR A 278 -2.95 7.05 -17.12
C THR A 278 -1.78 6.17 -16.71
N ALA A 279 -1.55 6.02 -15.41
CA ALA A 279 -0.57 5.09 -14.86
C ALA A 279 -1.29 3.88 -14.25
N SER A 280 -0.89 2.69 -14.66
CA SER A 280 -1.45 1.42 -14.20
C SER A 280 -0.51 0.77 -13.20
N VAL A 281 -0.99 0.44 -12.01
CA VAL A 281 -0.18 -0.20 -10.95
C VAL A 281 0.20 -1.66 -11.21
N ALA A 282 -0.09 -2.19 -12.41
CA ALA A 282 0.12 -3.59 -12.77
C ALA A 282 1.58 -4.05 -12.61
N ASN A 283 2.52 -3.17 -12.93
CA ASN A 283 3.95 -3.48 -12.93
C ASN A 283 4.66 -3.07 -11.63
N VAL A 284 3.92 -2.69 -10.59
CA VAL A 284 4.53 -2.37 -9.28
C VAL A 284 4.97 -3.68 -8.60
N PRO A 285 6.25 -3.82 -8.21
CA PRO A 285 6.75 -5.03 -7.57
C PRO A 285 6.34 -5.10 -6.10
N TYR A 286 5.10 -5.53 -5.85
CA TYR A 286 4.59 -5.79 -4.50
C TYR A 286 5.28 -7.00 -3.87
N SER A 287 5.74 -6.84 -2.62
CA SER A 287 6.20 -7.98 -1.81
C SER A 287 5.03 -8.83 -1.33
N ASP A 288 5.28 -10.11 -1.02
CA ASP A 288 4.25 -11.01 -0.49
C ASP A 288 3.63 -10.47 0.81
N GLN A 289 4.40 -9.79 1.65
CA GLN A 289 3.89 -9.18 2.88
C GLN A 289 2.88 -8.04 2.59
N MET A 290 3.14 -7.23 1.57
CA MET A 290 2.23 -6.15 1.17
C MET A 290 0.94 -6.72 0.59
N LEU A 291 1.04 -7.73 -0.28
CA LEU A 291 -0.13 -8.42 -0.83
C LEU A 291 -0.95 -9.10 0.28
N ASN A 292 -0.30 -9.74 1.25
CA ASN A 292 -0.97 -10.29 2.44
C ASN A 292 -1.68 -9.23 3.28
N SER A 293 -1.19 -7.98 3.30
CA SER A 293 -1.83 -6.87 3.99
C SER A 293 -3.05 -6.32 3.23
N ILE A 294 -3.09 -6.54 1.91
CA ILE A 294 -4.20 -6.17 1.02
C ILE A 294 -5.27 -7.26 1.01
N LEU A 295 -4.92 -8.51 1.28
CA LEU A 295 -5.90 -9.59 1.43
C LEU A 295 -6.78 -9.35 2.66
N LEU A 296 -8.05 -9.72 2.53
CA LEU A 296 -8.97 -9.74 3.67
C LEU A 296 -8.46 -10.77 4.69
N SER A 297 -8.57 -10.47 5.98
CA SER A 297 -8.28 -11.46 7.02
C SER A 297 -9.28 -12.62 6.91
N PRO A 298 -8.84 -13.89 6.96
CA PRO A 298 -9.75 -15.04 6.98
C PRO A 298 -10.58 -15.10 8.26
N ILE A 299 -10.17 -14.38 9.31
CA ILE A 299 -10.90 -14.27 10.56
C ILE A 299 -11.38 -12.84 10.74
N GLN A 300 -12.69 -12.69 10.91
CA GLN A 300 -13.31 -11.47 11.41
C GLN A 300 -13.57 -11.62 12.91
N TRP A 301 -13.26 -10.56 13.65
CA TRP A 301 -13.35 -10.51 15.11
C TRP A 301 -14.58 -9.72 15.52
N GLU A 302 -15.39 -10.29 16.40
CA GLU A 302 -16.37 -9.55 17.18
C GLU A 302 -16.05 -9.80 18.66
N VAL A 303 -15.80 -8.73 19.41
CA VAL A 303 -15.43 -8.82 20.83
C VAL A 303 -16.39 -7.95 21.62
N THR A 304 -16.85 -8.48 22.75
CA THR A 304 -17.79 -7.82 23.65
C THR A 304 -17.21 -7.78 25.06
N LEU A 305 -17.46 -6.68 25.77
CA LEU A 305 -17.17 -6.54 27.21
C LEU A 305 -18.49 -6.31 27.94
N ASN A 306 -18.88 -7.21 28.84
CA ASN A 306 -20.18 -7.20 29.51
C ASN A 306 -21.34 -7.01 28.51
N GLU A 307 -21.37 -7.82 27.45
CA GLU A 307 -22.37 -7.77 26.35
C GLU A 307 -22.31 -6.50 25.47
N GLN A 308 -21.43 -5.54 25.77
CA GLN A 308 -21.23 -4.34 24.97
C GLN A 308 -20.19 -4.58 23.88
N ASN A 309 -20.60 -4.42 22.61
CA ASN A 309 -19.73 -4.54 21.46
C ASN A 309 -18.65 -3.45 21.42
N LEU A 310 -17.42 -3.83 21.03
CA LEU A 310 -16.35 -2.89 20.75
C LEU A 310 -16.70 -2.08 19.49
N ARG A 311 -17.21 -0.86 19.66
CA ARG A 311 -17.27 0.13 18.58
C ARG A 311 -16.19 1.17 18.81
N ASN A 312 -15.62 1.68 17.72
CA ASN A 312 -14.58 2.72 17.76
C ASN A 312 -15.06 3.90 18.62
N GLY A 313 -14.32 4.22 19.69
CA GLY A 313 -14.60 5.32 20.60
C GLY A 313 -15.21 4.95 21.96
N ASN A 314 -15.49 3.67 22.24
CA ASN A 314 -15.97 3.26 23.57
C ASN A 314 -14.79 3.22 24.58
N GLU A 315 -14.89 4.04 25.62
CA GLU A 315 -14.03 3.93 26.80
C GLU A 315 -14.67 2.96 27.80
N PHE A 316 -13.98 1.86 28.10
CA PHE A 316 -14.46 0.88 29.07
C PHE A 316 -13.91 1.21 30.45
N CYS A 317 -14.79 1.66 31.35
CA CYS A 317 -14.45 1.93 32.75
C CYS A 317 -15.19 0.95 33.68
N PHE A 318 -14.45 0.27 34.54
CA PHE A 318 -14.99 -0.66 35.53
C PHE A 318 -14.41 -0.39 36.91
N LYS A 319 -15.13 -0.81 37.95
CA LYS A 319 -14.65 -0.69 39.33
C LYS A 319 -13.67 -1.80 39.68
N THR A 320 -12.73 -1.48 40.56
CA THR A 320 -11.86 -2.49 41.17
C THR A 320 -12.69 -3.58 41.85
N GLY A 321 -12.37 -4.85 41.55
CA GLY A 321 -13.10 -6.03 42.03
C GLY A 321 -14.37 -6.37 41.25
N GLN A 322 -14.76 -5.57 40.25
CA GLN A 322 -15.90 -5.88 39.38
C GLN A 322 -15.55 -7.02 38.43
N TYR A 323 -16.52 -7.93 38.23
CA TYR A 323 -16.45 -8.97 37.22
C TYR A 323 -16.72 -8.38 35.83
N ILE A 324 -15.83 -8.66 34.88
CA ILE A 324 -15.91 -8.24 33.49
C ILE A 324 -15.97 -9.50 32.63
N SER A 325 -17.11 -9.77 31.99
CA SER A 325 -17.20 -10.81 30.96
C SER A 325 -16.59 -10.30 29.65
N VAL A 326 -15.72 -11.10 29.04
CA VAL A 326 -15.10 -10.87 27.74
C VAL A 326 -15.61 -11.96 26.80
N GLY A 327 -16.46 -11.58 25.84
CA GLY A 327 -16.91 -12.46 24.75
C GLY A 327 -16.07 -12.23 23.51
N ILE A 328 -15.60 -13.29 22.87
CA ILE A 328 -14.82 -13.27 21.63
C ILE A 328 -15.48 -14.21 20.63
N SER A 329 -15.95 -13.65 19.53
CA SER A 329 -16.51 -14.38 18.40
C SER A 329 -15.56 -14.25 17.22
N LEU A 330 -15.08 -15.41 16.73
CA LEU A 330 -14.27 -15.54 15.53
C LEU A 330 -15.17 -15.99 14.40
N TYR A 331 -15.28 -15.22 13.33
CA TYR A 331 -16.02 -15.63 12.14
C TYR A 331 -15.04 -15.96 11.01
N ASN A 332 -15.14 -17.16 10.45
CA ASN A 332 -14.33 -17.59 9.32
C ASN A 332 -14.93 -17.05 8.01
N CYS A 333 -14.31 -16.03 7.43
CA CYS A 333 -14.73 -15.43 6.16
C CYS A 333 -14.13 -16.13 4.94
N SER A 334 -13.35 -17.19 5.13
CA SER A 334 -12.72 -17.92 4.04
C SER A 334 -13.57 -19.12 3.59
N ALA A 335 -13.39 -19.55 2.34
CA ALA A 335 -14.07 -20.72 1.78
C ALA A 335 -13.54 -22.05 2.32
N VAL A 336 -12.48 -22.02 3.13
CA VAL A 336 -11.78 -23.21 3.65
C VAL A 336 -11.95 -23.26 5.17
N SER A 337 -12.11 -24.48 5.71
CA SER A 337 -12.11 -24.66 7.16
C SER A 337 -10.74 -24.34 7.77
N LEU A 338 -10.73 -23.47 8.78
CA LEU A 338 -9.53 -23.13 9.54
C LEU A 338 -9.32 -24.16 10.65
N LYS A 339 -8.23 -24.93 10.59
CA LYS A 339 -7.95 -26.03 11.52
C LYS A 339 -6.80 -25.72 12.47
N SER A 340 -6.84 -26.38 13.63
CA SER A 340 -5.78 -26.34 14.65
C SER A 340 -5.39 -24.91 15.02
N LEU A 341 -6.37 -24.11 15.43
CA LEU A 341 -6.15 -22.72 15.81
C LEU A 341 -5.85 -22.61 17.29
N ASN A 342 -5.05 -21.63 17.68
CA ASN A 342 -4.80 -21.28 19.06
C ASN A 342 -5.21 -19.82 19.28
N LEU A 343 -6.35 -19.63 19.95
CA LEU A 343 -6.81 -18.34 20.41
C LEU A 343 -6.13 -18.02 21.75
N SER A 344 -5.51 -16.85 21.83
CA SER A 344 -4.79 -16.40 23.01
C SER A 344 -5.11 -14.95 23.33
N ILE A 345 -5.25 -14.67 24.63
CA ILE A 345 -5.62 -13.38 25.16
C ILE A 345 -4.48 -12.91 26.06
N HIS A 346 -3.86 -11.79 25.69
CA HIS A 346 -2.74 -11.19 26.40
C HIS A 346 -3.17 -9.90 27.07
N TYR A 347 -2.67 -9.70 28.28
CA TYR A 347 -3.01 -8.55 29.13
C TYR A 347 -1.72 -7.84 29.52
N TYR A 348 -1.70 -6.52 29.41
CA TYR A 348 -0.57 -5.73 29.88
C TYR A 348 -1.00 -4.36 30.39
N GLN A 349 -0.20 -3.80 31.29
CA GLN A 349 -0.33 -2.41 31.72
C GLN A 349 0.75 -1.58 31.03
N ASP A 350 0.35 -0.44 30.46
CA ASP A 350 1.26 0.50 29.81
C ASP A 350 1.57 1.63 30.78
N TYR A 351 2.79 1.66 31.32
CA TYR A 351 3.24 2.77 32.15
C TYR A 351 3.85 3.84 31.23
N GLN A 352 3.09 4.87 30.88
CA GLN A 352 3.58 5.97 30.02
C GLN A 352 4.70 6.82 30.65
N ASN A 353 5.08 6.54 31.90
CA ASN A 353 6.10 7.28 32.63
C ASN A 353 7.29 6.40 33.00
N SER A 354 8.26 6.26 32.10
CA SER A 354 9.66 6.10 32.50
C SER A 354 10.60 6.56 31.38
N HIS A 355 11.30 7.66 31.65
CA HIS A 355 12.40 8.25 30.87
C HIS A 355 13.66 7.35 30.81
N ARG A 356 13.50 6.02 30.96
CA ARG A 356 14.55 5.04 30.77
C ARG A 356 14.16 4.16 29.58
N ILE A 357 15.06 4.16 28.61
CA ILE A 357 15.20 3.28 27.45
C ILE A 357 14.38 1.98 27.61
N GLY A 358 13.26 1.88 26.89
CA GLY A 358 12.40 0.69 26.81
C GLY A 358 10.94 0.98 27.13
N LYS A 359 10.04 0.90 26.14
CA LYS A 359 8.59 0.82 26.35
C LYS A 359 8.29 -0.52 27.05
N GLU A 360 8.45 -0.61 28.37
CA GLU A 360 8.21 -1.85 29.10
C GLU A 360 6.71 -2.04 29.33
N ARG A 361 6.06 -2.78 28.41
CA ARG A 361 4.73 -3.35 28.65
C ARG A 361 4.82 -4.26 29.86
N ASN A 362 4.07 -3.96 30.93
CA ASN A 362 4.06 -4.80 32.12
C ASN A 362 3.07 -5.95 31.95
N TYR A 363 3.60 -7.12 31.60
CA TYR A 363 2.85 -8.37 31.48
C TYR A 363 2.68 -9.12 32.82
N ARG A 364 3.39 -8.71 33.88
CA ARG A 364 3.27 -9.34 35.21
C ARG A 364 2.04 -8.81 35.94
N LEU A 365 0.90 -9.42 35.63
CA LEU A 365 -0.40 -9.07 36.21
C LEU A 365 -0.93 -10.15 37.18
N ASP A 366 -0.13 -11.15 37.53
CA ASP A 366 -0.56 -12.35 38.29
C ASP A 366 -1.19 -12.01 39.66
N MET A 367 -0.71 -10.96 40.32
CA MET A 367 -1.28 -10.48 41.58
C MET A 367 -2.33 -9.38 41.40
N LYS A 368 -2.48 -8.86 40.17
CA LYS A 368 -3.33 -7.70 39.87
C LYS A 368 -4.66 -8.06 39.20
N LYS A 369 -4.75 -9.25 38.63
CA LYS A 369 -5.97 -9.75 37.98
C LYS A 369 -6.25 -11.19 38.38
N ALA A 370 -7.53 -11.55 38.44
CA ALA A 370 -7.98 -12.92 38.38
C ALA A 370 -8.68 -13.17 37.04
N LEU A 371 -8.51 -14.39 36.53
CA LEU A 371 -9.17 -14.88 35.33
C LEU A 371 -10.13 -16.01 35.72
N THR A 372 -11.33 -15.98 35.17
CA THR A 372 -12.31 -17.07 35.24
C THR A 372 -12.49 -17.63 33.83
N GLY A 373 -12.20 -18.91 33.64
CA GLY A 373 -12.13 -19.53 32.31
C GLY A 373 -10.70 -19.61 31.77
N PHE A 374 -10.57 -19.62 30.44
CA PHE A 374 -9.29 -19.82 29.76
C PHE A 374 -8.89 -18.57 28.96
N ASP A 375 -7.64 -18.14 29.08
CA ASP A 375 -7.05 -17.08 28.25
C ASP A 375 -6.35 -17.66 27.01
N ARG A 376 -6.24 -18.99 26.93
CA ARG A 376 -5.75 -19.72 25.76
C ARG A 376 -6.65 -20.91 25.46
N VAL A 377 -7.09 -21.03 24.22
CA VAL A 377 -7.97 -22.10 23.76
C VAL A 377 -7.50 -22.64 22.42
N ILE A 378 -7.41 -23.97 22.34
CA ILE A 378 -7.16 -24.67 21.08
C ILE A 378 -8.50 -24.95 20.42
N ILE A 379 -8.68 -24.45 19.21
CA ILE A 379 -9.87 -24.61 18.40
C ILE A 379 -9.53 -25.62 17.31
N ASN A 380 -10.20 -26.77 17.34
CA ASN A 380 -9.91 -27.86 16.39
C ASN A 380 -10.20 -27.45 14.94
N GLU A 381 -11.36 -26.85 14.71
CA GLU A 381 -11.82 -26.43 13.38
C GLU A 381 -12.89 -25.33 13.51
N ILE A 382 -12.75 -24.29 12.68
CA ILE A 382 -13.84 -23.36 12.35
C ILE A 382 -14.17 -23.60 10.88
N GLU A 383 -15.34 -24.18 10.62
CA GLU A 383 -15.78 -24.45 9.25
C GLU A 383 -15.93 -23.16 8.43
N SER A 384 -15.90 -23.29 7.10
CA SER A 384 -16.17 -22.19 6.16
C SER A 384 -17.46 -21.44 6.53
N MET A 385 -17.39 -20.11 6.58
CA MET A 385 -18.52 -19.22 6.86
C MET A 385 -19.24 -19.47 8.20
N LYS A 386 -18.57 -20.11 9.17
CA LYS A 386 -19.08 -20.31 10.55
C LYS A 386 -18.33 -19.48 11.57
N SER A 387 -18.96 -19.31 12.74
CA SER A 387 -18.35 -18.66 13.90
C SER A 387 -17.98 -19.64 15.02
N TYR A 388 -16.97 -19.25 15.79
CA TYR A 388 -16.61 -19.85 17.06
C TYR A 388 -16.66 -18.78 18.16
N CYS A 389 -17.31 -19.08 19.28
CA CYS A 389 -17.44 -18.17 20.40
C CYS A 389 -16.68 -18.68 21.62
N HIS A 390 -15.93 -17.80 22.25
CA HIS A 390 -15.22 -18.02 23.50
C HIS A 390 -15.59 -16.93 24.50
N GLU A 391 -15.84 -17.31 25.74
CA GLU A 391 -16.15 -16.37 26.82
C GLU A 391 -15.23 -16.62 28.02
N CYS A 392 -14.69 -15.54 28.58
CA CYS A 392 -13.92 -15.60 29.83
C CYS A 392 -14.22 -14.40 30.72
N GLY A 393 -14.10 -14.59 32.03
CA GLY A 393 -14.29 -13.56 33.04
C GLY A 393 -12.97 -12.97 33.52
N LEU A 394 -12.96 -11.66 33.76
CA LEU A 394 -11.78 -10.93 34.22
C LEU A 394 -12.16 -10.05 35.41
N THR A 395 -11.34 -10.10 36.46
CA THR A 395 -11.50 -9.25 37.65
C THR A 395 -10.17 -8.60 37.98
N PHE A 396 -10.12 -7.27 38.05
CA PHE A 396 -8.91 -6.54 38.44
C PHE A 396 -8.96 -6.14 39.90
N PHE A 397 -7.83 -6.26 40.61
CA PHE A 397 -7.70 -5.94 42.03
C PHE A 397 -7.01 -4.60 42.30
N TYR A 398 -6.52 -3.94 41.24
CA TYR A 398 -5.84 -2.65 41.34
C TYR A 398 -6.32 -1.72 40.24
N THR A 399 -6.47 -0.46 40.61
CA THR A 399 -6.76 0.64 39.69
C THR A 399 -5.66 0.81 38.64
N GLY A 400 -6.03 1.24 37.45
CA GLY A 400 -5.09 1.55 36.38
C GLY A 400 -5.65 1.30 34.99
N ILE A 401 -4.84 1.62 33.98
CA ILE A 401 -5.17 1.42 32.58
C ILE A 401 -4.54 0.12 32.10
N TYR A 402 -5.39 -0.85 31.76
CA TYR A 402 -4.99 -2.15 31.23
C TYR A 402 -5.32 -2.23 29.75
N LYS A 403 -4.50 -2.99 29.02
CA LYS A 403 -4.68 -3.24 27.59
C LYS A 403 -4.81 -4.74 27.34
N LEU A 404 -5.71 -5.07 26.44
CA LEU A 404 -6.04 -6.42 26.01
C LEU A 404 -5.64 -6.59 24.54
N GLU A 405 -4.81 -7.59 24.27
CA GLU A 405 -4.36 -8.00 22.93
C GLU A 405 -4.85 -9.42 22.68
N ILE A 406 -5.64 -9.61 21.62
CA ILE A 406 -6.24 -10.91 21.28
C ILE A 406 -5.60 -11.38 19.99
N GLU A 407 -5.09 -12.61 19.99
CA GLU A 407 -4.36 -13.19 18.87
C GLU A 407 -4.86 -14.61 18.60
N CYS A 408 -4.99 -14.96 17.32
CA CYS A 408 -5.30 -16.31 16.86
C CYS A 408 -4.20 -16.72 15.90
N ASN A 409 -3.63 -17.90 16.08
CA ASN A 409 -2.65 -18.45 15.14
C ASN A 409 -3.03 -19.86 14.69
N SER A 410 -2.63 -20.23 13.48
CA SER A 410 -2.70 -21.61 13.02
C SER A 410 -1.48 -22.39 13.52
N MET A 411 -1.73 -23.47 14.25
CA MET A 411 -0.71 -24.40 14.72
C MET A 411 -0.36 -25.38 13.59
N THR A 412 0.88 -25.38 13.13
CA THR A 412 1.36 -26.40 12.20
C THR A 412 1.66 -27.70 12.94
N ALA A 413 1.60 -28.84 12.24
CA ALA A 413 1.74 -30.19 12.81
C ALA A 413 3.03 -30.44 13.62
N THR A 414 4.03 -29.55 13.55
CA THR A 414 5.22 -29.59 14.40
C THR A 414 4.95 -29.26 15.87
N ASP A 415 3.89 -28.49 16.18
CA ASP A 415 3.51 -28.15 17.56
C ASP A 415 2.65 -29.21 18.25
N GLU A 416 2.17 -30.23 17.52
CA GLU A 416 1.47 -31.37 18.14
C GLU A 416 2.40 -32.23 19.01
N SER A 417 3.72 -32.09 18.87
CA SER A 417 4.71 -32.80 19.68
C SER A 417 4.75 -32.38 21.16
N ILE A 418 4.05 -31.30 21.54
CA ILE A 418 3.93 -30.87 22.95
C ILE A 418 2.76 -31.59 23.66
N LYS A 419 1.91 -32.35 22.95
CA LYS A 419 0.76 -33.06 23.55
C LYS A 419 1.14 -34.16 24.55
N HIS A 420 2.41 -34.57 24.65
CA HIS A 420 2.86 -35.51 25.68
C HIS A 420 4.29 -35.22 26.19
N LYS A 421 4.46 -34.21 27.04
CA LYS A 421 5.61 -34.19 27.96
C LYS A 421 5.23 -33.62 29.32
N VAL A 422 4.79 -34.52 30.20
CA VAL A 422 4.91 -34.35 31.65
C VAL A 422 6.38 -34.07 31.95
N LEU A 423 6.61 -33.02 32.73
CA LEU A 423 7.92 -32.65 33.27
C LEU A 423 8.49 -33.82 34.09
N THR A 424 9.46 -34.52 33.53
CA THR A 424 10.50 -35.20 34.30
C THR A 424 11.87 -34.92 33.68
N SER A 425 12.80 -34.58 34.56
CA SER A 425 14.18 -34.23 34.27
C SER A 425 15.01 -35.46 33.97
N SER A 426 15.37 -35.69 32.71
CA SER A 426 16.68 -36.24 32.31
C SER A 426 16.78 -36.35 30.78
N ASP A 427 18.02 -36.25 30.32
CA ASP A 427 18.55 -36.66 29.02
C ASP A 427 18.67 -35.60 27.92
N ILE A 428 19.87 -35.02 27.98
CA ILE A 428 20.62 -34.38 26.90
C ILE A 428 21.06 -35.48 25.92
N ALA A 429 20.62 -35.44 24.66
CA ALA A 429 21.47 -35.69 23.50
C ALA A 429 20.71 -35.57 22.17
N GLN A 430 21.28 -34.74 21.30
CA GLN A 430 21.37 -34.90 19.84
C GLN A 430 20.07 -35.08 19.05
N ASN A 431 19.69 -34.02 18.32
CA ASN A 431 19.24 -34.20 16.94
C ASN A 431 19.60 -32.98 16.08
N LYS A 432 20.45 -33.23 15.07
CA LYS A 432 20.73 -32.35 13.93
C LYS A 432 19.47 -32.31 13.07
N ALA A 433 18.80 -31.16 12.99
CA ALA A 433 17.67 -30.96 12.08
C ALA A 433 18.12 -30.24 10.81
N ALA A 434 17.88 -30.90 9.67
CA ALA A 434 17.93 -30.32 8.35
C ALA A 434 16.89 -29.20 8.20
N LYS A 435 17.26 -28.11 7.54
CA LYS A 435 16.37 -27.00 7.20
C LYS A 435 15.35 -27.47 6.14
N SER A 436 14.11 -27.69 6.56
CA SER A 436 12.92 -27.73 5.70
C SER A 436 12.33 -26.31 5.57
N PRO A 437 11.56 -26.02 4.50
CA PRO A 437 11.14 -24.65 4.19
C PRO A 437 10.15 -24.13 5.24
N SER A 438 10.32 -22.86 5.62
CA SER A 438 9.54 -22.15 6.63
C SER A 438 8.04 -22.25 6.37
N ALA A 439 7.34 -23.05 7.18
CA ALA A 439 5.88 -23.06 7.20
C ALA A 439 5.39 -21.69 7.68
N VAL A 440 4.57 -21.03 6.86
CA VAL A 440 3.95 -19.74 7.18
C VAL A 440 2.96 -19.97 8.32
N THR A 441 3.34 -19.64 9.55
CA THR A 441 2.40 -19.55 10.66
C THR A 441 1.57 -18.29 10.48
N SER A 442 0.32 -18.44 10.05
CA SER A 442 -0.61 -17.32 9.94
C SER A 442 -0.99 -16.85 11.35
N LEU A 443 -0.61 -15.61 11.68
CA LEU A 443 -0.94 -14.94 12.93
C LEU A 443 -1.94 -13.81 12.64
N TRP A 444 -3.12 -13.91 13.24
CA TRP A 444 -4.18 -12.91 13.15
C TRP A 444 -4.32 -12.22 14.50
N LYS A 445 -4.30 -10.88 14.50
CA LYS A 445 -4.45 -10.08 15.72
C LYS A 445 -5.69 -9.20 15.63
N CYS A 446 -6.47 -9.13 16.71
CA CYS A 446 -7.51 -8.13 16.88
C CYS A 446 -6.83 -6.77 17.16
N SER A 447 -6.88 -5.86 16.19
CA SER A 447 -6.27 -4.52 16.28
C SER A 447 -7.31 -3.43 16.07
N PRO A 448 -7.22 -2.29 16.81
CA PRO A 448 -6.24 -1.96 17.85
C PRO A 448 -6.48 -2.72 19.19
N SER A 449 -5.49 -2.72 20.09
CA SER A 449 -5.65 -3.29 21.44
C SER A 449 -6.77 -2.59 22.22
N ILE A 450 -7.53 -3.35 22.99
CA ILE A 450 -8.68 -2.84 23.74
C ILE A 450 -8.18 -2.23 25.04
N VAL A 451 -8.59 -1.00 25.34
CA VAL A 451 -8.18 -0.27 26.54
C VAL A 451 -9.29 -0.36 27.58
N ILE A 452 -8.93 -0.74 28.80
CA ILE A 452 -9.83 -0.86 29.95
C ILE A 452 -9.27 -0.01 31.10
N SER A 453 -10.07 0.94 31.58
CA SER A 453 -9.78 1.73 32.79
C SER A 453 -10.41 1.09 34.00
N ILE A 454 -9.63 0.89 35.06
CA ILE A 454 -10.10 0.38 36.35
C ILE A 454 -9.95 1.46 37.40
N GLU A 455 -11.06 1.82 38.04
CA GLU A 455 -11.17 2.86 39.07
C GLU A 455 -11.47 2.33 40.48
#